data_AF-A0A0G9KSP4-F1
#
_entry.id   AF-A0A0G9KSP4-F1
#
_cell.length_a   1.000
_cell.length_b   1.000
_cell.length_c   1.000
_cell.angle_alpha   90.00
_cell.angle_beta   90.00
_cell.angle_gamma   90.00
#
_symmetry.space_group_name_H-M   'P 1'
#
loop_
_entity.id
_entity.type
_entity.pdbx_description
1 polymer ?
#
loop_
_entity_poly.entity_id
_entity_poly.type
_entity_poly.pdbx_seq_one_letter_code
_entity_poly.pdbx_strand_id
1 'polypeptide(L)'
;MKKIVLLMLAIAGIAFAADEAVVNETLKAYSVVAAGIGLGLAALGGAIGMGNTAAATIAGTARNPGLGGKLMTTMFIALAMIEAQVIYALVVAMIALYANPFLG
;
A
#
# COMPACT_ATOMS: atom_id res chain seq x y z
N MET A 1 18.74 -37.62 -18.27
CA MET A 1 19.09 -36.30 -18.87
C MET A 1 18.14 -35.91 -20.00
N LYS A 2 18.01 -36.68 -21.10
CA LYS A 2 17.13 -36.32 -22.24
C LYS A 2 15.65 -36.07 -21.88
N LYS A 3 15.07 -36.86 -20.97
CA LYS A 3 13.68 -36.69 -20.50
C LYS A 3 13.44 -35.42 -19.67
N ILE A 4 14.45 -35.00 -18.90
CA ILE A 4 14.40 -33.78 -18.08
C ILE A 4 14.50 -32.54 -18.99
N VAL A 5 15.38 -32.60 -19.99
CA VAL A 5 15.52 -31.54 -21.00
C VAL A 5 14.24 -31.39 -21.82
N LEU A 6 13.59 -32.51 -22.20
CA LEU A 6 12.32 -32.47 -22.94
C LEU A 6 11.18 -31.88 -22.09
N LEU A 7 11.14 -32.19 -20.79
CA LEU A 7 10.16 -31.63 -19.86
C LEU A 7 10.37 -30.12 -19.65
N MET A 8 11.62 -29.66 -19.55
CA MET A 8 11.93 -28.22 -19.48
C MET A 8 11.53 -27.48 -20.76
N LEU A 9 11.78 -28.07 -21.94
CA LEU A 9 11.34 -27.51 -23.21
C LEU A 9 9.81 -27.44 -23.34
N ALA A 10 9.09 -28.44 -22.83
CA ALA A 10 7.63 -28.43 -22.80
C ALA A 10 7.07 -27.34 -21.87
N ILE A 11 7.66 -27.15 -20.68
CA ILE A 11 7.27 -26.09 -19.74
C ILE A 11 7.59 -24.71 -20.31
N ALA A 12 8.75 -24.56 -20.97
CA ALA A 12 9.09 -23.33 -21.67
C ALA A 12 8.08 -23.03 -22.80
N GLY A 13 7.69 -24.04 -23.59
CA GLY A 13 6.68 -23.89 -24.64
C GLY A 13 5.32 -23.41 -24.13
N ILE A 14 4.88 -23.87 -22.95
CA ILE A 14 3.64 -23.39 -22.30
C ILE A 14 3.79 -21.95 -21.81
N ALA A 15 4.95 -21.57 -21.29
CA ALA A 15 5.23 -20.20 -20.85
C ALA A 15 5.26 -19.20 -22.02
N PHE A 16 5.72 -19.63 -23.21
CA PHE A 16 5.75 -18.82 -24.43
C PHE A 16 4.49 -18.93 -25.29
N ALA A 17 3.52 -19.78 -24.94
CA ALA A 17 2.25 -19.93 -25.64
C ALA A 17 1.10 -19.13 -24.99
N ALA A 18 1.38 -18.40 -23.89
CA ALA A 18 0.40 -17.53 -23.27
C ALA A 18 0.15 -16.32 -24.18
N ASP A 19 -1.12 -16.12 -24.56
CA ASP A 19 -1.56 -14.92 -25.27
C ASP A 19 -1.20 -13.68 -24.44
N GLU A 20 -0.51 -12.73 -25.07
CA GLU A 20 -0.09 -11.47 -24.47
C GLU A 20 -1.27 -10.71 -23.82
N ALA A 21 -2.47 -10.84 -24.39
CA ALA A 21 -3.69 -10.30 -23.81
C ALA A 21 -4.04 -10.94 -22.45
N VAL A 22 -3.90 -12.27 -22.32
CA VAL A 22 -4.20 -13.00 -21.08
C VAL A 22 -3.18 -12.66 -19.98
N VAL A 23 -1.92 -12.49 -20.34
CA VAL A 23 -0.87 -12.04 -19.39
C VAL A 23 -1.17 -10.64 -18.87
N ASN A 24 -1.54 -9.72 -19.75
CA ASN A 24 -1.86 -8.34 -19.40
C ASN A 24 -3.13 -8.22 -18.54
N GLU A 25 -4.17 -9.02 -18.80
CA GLU A 25 -5.36 -9.09 -17.93
C GLU A 25 -5.04 -9.62 -16.54
N THR A 26 -4.20 -10.65 -16.46
CA THR A 26 -3.77 -11.25 -15.20
C THR A 26 -2.94 -10.25 -14.37
N LEU A 27 -2.02 -9.51 -15.01
CA LEU A 27 -1.24 -8.47 -14.35
C LEU A 27 -2.12 -7.34 -13.80
N LYS A 28 -3.11 -6.88 -14.57
CA LYS A 28 -4.09 -5.89 -14.11
C LYS A 28 -4.84 -6.37 -12.88
N ALA A 29 -5.32 -7.62 -12.88
CA ALA A 29 -6.04 -8.20 -11.75
C ALA A 29 -5.17 -8.21 -10.48
N TYR A 30 -3.91 -8.63 -10.58
CA TYR A 30 -2.99 -8.60 -9.44
C TYR A 30 -2.67 -7.19 -8.96
N SER A 31 -2.49 -6.22 -9.86
CA SER A 31 -2.25 -4.84 -9.49
C SER A 31 -3.42 -4.22 -8.73
N VAL A 32 -4.67 -4.55 -9.09
CA VAL A 32 -5.87 -4.11 -8.36
C VAL A 32 -5.91 -4.68 -6.95
N VAL A 33 -5.67 -5.99 -6.80
CA VAL A 33 -5.67 -6.65 -5.50
C VAL A 33 -4.54 -6.11 -4.61
N ALA A 34 -3.33 -5.97 -5.16
CA ALA A 34 -2.17 -5.44 -4.45
C ALA A 34 -2.39 -3.99 -4.01
N ALA A 35 -2.96 -3.14 -4.88
CA ALA A 35 -3.29 -1.75 -4.56
C ALA A 35 -4.34 -1.67 -3.43
N GLY A 36 -5.41 -2.46 -3.51
CA GLY A 36 -6.46 -2.48 -2.50
C GLY A 36 -5.96 -2.94 -1.13
N ILE A 37 -5.21 -4.05 -1.09
CA ILE A 37 -4.66 -4.58 0.16
C ILE A 37 -3.60 -3.63 0.72
N GLY A 38 -2.66 -3.16 -0.11
CA GLY A 38 -1.57 -2.29 0.33
C GLY A 38 -2.08 -0.98 0.93
N LEU A 39 -3.02 -0.31 0.23
CA LEU A 39 -3.64 0.92 0.73
C LEU A 39 -4.50 0.65 1.97
N GLY A 40 -5.27 -0.44 1.99
CA GLY A 40 -6.10 -0.81 3.14
C GLY A 40 -5.28 -1.02 4.42
N LEU A 41 -4.13 -1.71 4.31
CA LEU A 41 -3.21 -1.90 5.43
C LEU A 41 -2.56 -0.60 5.89
N ALA A 42 -2.16 0.26 4.95
CA ALA A 42 -1.62 1.58 5.28
C ALA A 42 -2.66 2.45 6.01
N ALA A 43 -3.89 2.48 5.51
CA ALA A 43 -5.00 3.20 6.14
C ALA A 43 -5.34 2.67 7.53
N LEU A 44 -5.28 1.36 7.74
CA LEU A 44 -5.47 0.75 9.07
C LEU A 44 -4.39 1.21 10.07
N GLY A 45 -3.11 1.17 9.65
CA GLY A 45 -2.00 1.67 10.47
C GLY A 45 -2.14 3.16 10.79
N GLY A 46 -2.52 3.96 9.78
CA GLY A 46 -2.81 5.39 9.93
C GLY A 46 -3.93 5.66 10.93
N ALA A 47 -5.06 4.96 10.81
CA ALA A 47 -6.21 5.12 11.71
C ALA A 47 -5.86 4.82 13.18
N ILE A 48 -5.09 3.75 13.43
CA ILE A 48 -4.62 3.39 14.77
C ILE A 48 -3.68 4.47 15.32
N GLY A 49 -2.72 4.91 14.51
CA GLY A 49 -1.77 5.97 14.90
C GLY A 49 -2.49 7.27 15.25
N MET A 50 -3.37 7.75 14.36
CA MET A 50 -4.13 8.97 14.56
C MET A 50 -5.04 8.91 15.79
N GLY A 51 -5.74 7.78 15.99
CA GLY A 51 -6.58 7.57 17.16
C GLY A 51 -5.79 7.65 18.48
N ASN A 52 -4.61 7.03 18.53
CA ASN A 52 -3.75 7.09 19.71
C ASN A 52 -3.20 8.51 19.96
N THR A 53 -2.75 9.20 18.91
CA THR A 53 -2.28 10.59 19.03
C THR A 53 -3.40 11.51 19.53
N ALA A 54 -4.62 11.38 19.01
CA ALA A 54 -5.76 12.16 19.45
C ALA A 54 -6.11 11.88 20.93
N ALA A 55 -6.16 10.61 21.33
CA ALA A 55 -6.42 10.22 22.71
C ALA A 55 -5.37 10.78 23.69
N ALA A 56 -4.09 10.70 23.33
CA ALA A 56 -3.00 11.24 24.14
C ALA A 56 -3.10 12.77 24.30
N THR A 57 -3.44 13.49 23.23
CA THR A 57 -3.64 14.94 23.26
C THR A 57 -4.83 15.34 24.13
N ILE A 58 -5.96 14.62 24.04
CA ILE A 58 -7.15 14.88 24.86
C ILE A 58 -6.81 14.65 26.33
N ALA A 59 -6.19 13.52 26.68
CA ALA A 59 -5.81 13.21 28.05
C ALA A 59 -4.77 14.21 28.61
N GLY A 60 -3.80 14.62 27.80
CA GLY A 60 -2.82 15.63 28.17
C GLY A 60 -3.45 17.01 28.41
N THR A 61 -4.40 17.40 27.56
CA THR A 61 -5.14 18.67 27.70
C THR A 61 -6.05 18.66 28.93
N ALA A 62 -6.74 17.54 29.20
CA ALA A 62 -7.58 17.41 30.39
C ALA A 62 -6.77 17.52 31.70
N ARG A 63 -5.54 16.98 31.72
CA ARG A 63 -4.64 17.06 32.87
C ARG A 63 -3.99 18.44 33.04
N ASN A 64 -3.68 19.12 31.93
CA ASN A 64 -3.01 20.42 31.94
C ASN A 64 -3.64 21.36 30.89
N PRO A 65 -4.78 22.00 31.20
CA PRO A 65 -5.50 22.85 30.24
C PRO A 65 -4.66 24.01 29.69
N GLY A 66 -3.74 24.55 30.50
CA GLY A 66 -2.84 25.64 30.10
C GLY A 66 -1.86 25.27 28.97
N LEU A 67 -1.64 23.98 28.72
CA LEU A 67 -0.77 23.50 27.64
C LEU A 67 -1.53 23.05 26.39
N GLY A 68 -2.88 23.13 26.38
CA GLY A 68 -3.73 22.60 25.31
C GLY A 68 -3.33 23.09 23.92
N GLY A 69 -3.05 24.39 23.76
CA GLY A 69 -2.63 24.96 22.47
C GLY A 69 -1.33 24.34 21.94
N LYS A 70 -0.33 24.14 22.81
CA LYS A 70 0.94 23.51 22.41
C LYS A 70 0.76 22.03 22.07
N LEU A 71 -0.04 21.30 22.85
CA LEU A 71 -0.35 19.89 22.60
C LEU A 71 -1.07 19.69 21.27
N MET A 72 -2.03 20.57 20.92
CA MET A 72 -2.70 20.55 19.62
C MET A 72 -1.72 20.76 18.45
N THR A 73 -0.78 21.71 18.57
CA THR A 73 0.26 21.89 17.53
C THR A 73 1.10 20.64 17.37
N THR A 74 1.57 20.03 18.47
CA THR A 74 2.33 18.78 18.42
C THR A 74 1.51 17.63 17.84
N MET A 75 0.21 17.56 18.16
CA MET A 75 -0.71 16.58 17.60
C MET A 75 -0.77 16.69 16.07
N PHE A 76 -0.99 17.88 15.52
CA PHE A 76 -1.08 18.06 14.07
C PHE A 76 0.22 17.71 13.35
N ILE A 77 1.38 17.99 13.94
CA ILE A 77 2.68 17.57 13.39
C ILE A 77 2.77 16.05 13.33
N ALA A 78 2.39 15.36 14.41
CA ALA A 78 2.37 13.90 14.45
C ALA A 78 1.38 13.31 13.45
N LEU A 79 0.16 13.87 13.37
CA LEU A 79 -0.86 13.46 12.39
C LEU A 79 -0.37 13.63 10.96
N ALA A 80 0.30 14.75 10.63
CA ALA A 80 0.87 14.97 9.30
C ALA A 80 1.91 13.91 8.91
N MET A 81 2.74 13.47 9.87
CA MET A 81 3.73 12.40 9.64
C MET A 81 3.09 11.02 9.48
N ILE A 82 1.99 10.77 10.20
CA ILE A 82 1.18 9.55 10.05
C ILE A 82 0.43 9.55 8.72
N GLU A 83 -0.05 10.71 8.27
CA GLU A 83 -0.79 10.77 7.01
C GLU A 83 0.13 10.69 5.79
N ALA A 84 1.36 11.24 5.88
CA ALA A 84 2.32 11.20 4.77
C ALA A 84 2.61 9.76 4.29
N GLN A 85 2.74 8.81 5.20
CA GLN A 85 2.95 7.39 4.87
C GLN A 85 1.72 6.74 4.22
N VAL A 86 0.50 7.12 4.62
CA VAL A 86 -0.75 6.66 3.97
C VAL A 86 -0.83 7.20 2.54
N ILE A 87 -0.47 8.48 2.35
CA ILE A 87 -0.43 9.11 1.03
C ILE A 87 0.64 8.48 0.14
N TYR A 88 1.80 8.08 0.66
CA TYR A 88 2.79 7.34 -0.13
C TYR A 88 2.26 5.99 -0.61
N ALA A 89 1.55 5.24 0.24
CA ALA A 89 0.88 4.01 -0.18
C ALA A 89 -0.19 4.28 -1.24
N LEU A 90 -0.97 5.36 -1.11
CA LEU A 90 -1.95 5.79 -2.11
C LEU A 90 -1.29 6.10 -3.46
N VAL A 91 -0.18 6.83 -3.46
CA VAL A 91 0.56 7.17 -4.70
C VAL A 91 1.03 5.89 -5.39
N VAL A 92 1.61 4.94 -4.65
CA VAL A 92 2.05 3.65 -5.22
C VAL A 92 0.86 2.86 -5.77
N ALA A 93 -0.27 2.84 -5.06
CA ALA A 93 -1.50 2.21 -5.53
C ALA A 93 -2.01 2.86 -6.83
N MET A 94 -2.01 4.19 -6.92
CA MET A 94 -2.39 4.90 -8.15
C MET A 94 -1.45 4.59 -9.31
N ILE A 95 -0.14 4.50 -9.08
CA ILE A 95 0.83 4.11 -10.11
C ILE A 95 0.52 2.68 -10.58
N ALA A 96 0.32 1.74 -9.67
CA ALA A 96 0.01 0.34 -10.03
C ALA A 96 -1.30 0.20 -10.83
N LEU A 97 -2.29 1.08 -10.62
CA LEU A 97 -3.59 1.04 -11.29
C LEU A 97 -3.60 1.79 -12.63
N TYR A 98 -2.99 2.96 -12.69
CA TYR A 98 -3.13 3.90 -13.81
C TYR A 98 -1.87 4.09 -14.64
N ALA A 99 -0.70 3.76 -14.09
CA ALA A 99 0.60 3.93 -14.75
C ALA A 99 1.48 2.69 -14.49
N ASN A 100 0.88 1.51 -14.64
CA ASN A 100 1.50 0.25 -14.27
C ASN A 100 2.75 -0.01 -15.13
N PRO A 101 3.96 -0.07 -14.53
CA PRO A 101 5.20 -0.24 -15.29
C PRO A 101 5.34 -1.64 -15.90
N PHE A 102 4.50 -2.59 -15.51
CA PHE A 102 4.50 -3.96 -16.02
C PHE A 102 3.55 -4.17 -17.21
N LEU A 103 2.73 -3.18 -17.55
CA LEU A 103 1.87 -3.20 -18.72
C LEU A 103 2.56 -2.42 -19.84
N GLY A 104 2.98 -3.13 -20.88
CA GLY A 104 3.62 -2.60 -22.09
C GLY A 104 3.27 -3.48 -23.27
#